data_AF-A0A562QBU6-F1
#
_entry.id   AF-A0A562QBU6-F1
#
_cell.length_a   1.000
_cell.length_b   1.000
_cell.length_c   1.000
_cell.angle_alpha   90.00
_cell.angle_beta   90.00
_cell.angle_gamma   90.00
#
_symmetry.space_group_name_H-M   'P 1'
#
loop_
_entity.id
_entity.type
_entity.pdbx_description
1 polymer ?
#
loop_
_entity_poly.entity_id
_entity_poly.type
_entity_poly.pdbx_seq_one_letter_code
_entity_poly.pdbx_strand_id
1 'polypeptide(L)'
;MSSHLYEVNYIHNNDPKATTIESDSDEMPVHQAALKLIEQHQADAENSLAMPSADAAPEEIMQLAESHGIHDIRVTGIPKHKSGTTPGHYQQP
;
A
#
# COMPACT_ATOMS: atom_id res chain seq x y z
N MET A 1 0.01 -2.67 -19.82
CA MET A 1 -0.06 -1.85 -18.61
C MET A 1 1.24 -2.03 -17.85
N SER A 2 1.85 -0.94 -17.39
CA SER A 2 3.02 -1.02 -16.51
C SER A 2 2.50 -1.05 -15.07
N SER A 3 2.56 -2.21 -14.40
CA SER A 3 2.24 -2.29 -12.96
C SER A 3 3.32 -1.56 -12.17
N HIS A 4 2.99 -0.54 -11.39
CA HIS A 4 3.88 0.14 -10.45
C HIS A 4 3.73 -0.46 -9.07
N LEU A 5 4.83 -0.48 -8.32
CA LEU A 5 4.89 -1.07 -6.99
C LEU A 5 5.05 0.05 -5.97
N TYR A 6 4.24 0.04 -4.92
CA TYR A 6 4.27 1.04 -3.87
C TYR A 6 4.46 0.37 -2.52
N GLU A 7 5.41 0.87 -1.73
CA GLU A 7 5.51 0.53 -0.32
C GLU A 7 4.55 1.41 0.46
N VAL A 8 3.72 0.80 1.30
CA VAL A 8 2.77 1.48 2.16
C VAL A 8 3.10 1.18 3.61
N ASN A 9 3.51 2.22 4.33
CA ASN A 9 3.80 2.19 5.75
C ASN A 9 2.61 2.79 6.50
N TYR A 10 2.17 2.15 7.58
CA TYR A 10 0.96 2.55 8.33
C TYR A 10 1.00 2.00 9.76
N ILE A 11 0.13 2.50 10.63
CA ILE A 11 -0.14 1.94 11.95
C ILE A 11 -1.47 1.18 11.87
N HIS A 12 -1.52 -0.06 12.36
CA HIS A 12 -2.76 -0.82 12.50
C HIS A 12 -2.91 -1.29 13.94
N ASN A 13 -3.95 -0.83 14.65
CA ASN A 13 -4.21 -1.15 16.06
C ASN A 13 -2.98 -0.90 16.97
N ASN A 14 -2.31 0.24 16.77
CA ASN A 14 -1.06 0.64 17.44
C ASN A 14 0.20 -0.16 17.07
N ASP A 15 0.13 -1.05 16.08
CA ASP A 15 1.28 -1.79 15.57
C ASP A 15 1.77 -1.18 14.24
N PRO A 16 3.04 -0.77 14.12
CA PRO A 16 3.58 -0.28 12.86
C PRO A 16 3.74 -1.42 11.86
N LYS A 17 3.13 -1.26 10.69
CA LYS A 17 3.12 -2.24 9.61
C LYS A 17 3.60 -1.62 8.29
N ALA A 18 4.12 -2.49 7.43
CA ALA A 18 4.46 -2.17 6.06
C ALA A 18 3.92 -3.26 5.13
N THR A 19 3.43 -2.87 3.97
CA THR A 19 2.99 -3.78 2.91
C THR A 19 3.35 -3.19 1.56
N THR A 20 3.27 -4.01 0.52
CA THR A 20 3.55 -3.59 -0.85
C THR A 20 2.33 -3.81 -1.70
N ILE A 21 1.90 -2.77 -2.44
CA ILE A 21 0.72 -2.79 -3.29
C ILE A 21 1.12 -2.52 -4.74
N GLU A 22 0.62 -3.35 -5.65
CA GLU A 22 0.71 -3.13 -7.08
C GLU A 22 -0.45 -2.27 -7.60
N SER A 23 -0.16 -1.34 -8.49
CA SER A 23 -1.17 -0.51 -9.16
C SER A 23 -0.78 -0.25 -10.62
N ASP A 24 -1.75 -0.29 -11.53
CA ASP A 24 -1.54 0.09 -12.93
C ASP A 24 -1.39 1.60 -13.14
N SER A 25 -1.65 2.41 -12.11
CA SER A 25 -1.49 3.87 -12.15
C SER A 25 -0.05 4.28 -11.82
N ASP A 26 0.43 5.38 -12.40
CA ASP A 26 1.76 5.98 -12.10
C ASP A 26 1.84 6.60 -10.71
N GLU A 27 0.70 6.89 -10.09
CA GLU A 27 0.59 7.40 -8.72
C GLU A 27 -0.40 6.56 -7.93
N MET A 28 -0.16 6.45 -6.62
CA MET A 28 -1.05 5.79 -5.68
C MET A 28 -1.50 6.82 -4.62
N PRO A 29 -2.72 7.34 -4.74
CA PRO A 29 -3.29 8.20 -3.73
C PRO A 29 -3.42 7.48 -2.39
N VAL A 30 -3.23 8.20 -1.29
CA VAL A 30 -3.30 7.64 0.08
C VAL A 30 -4.65 6.97 0.36
N HIS A 31 -5.76 7.52 -0.10
CA HIS A 31 -7.08 6.91 0.08
C HIS A 31 -7.22 5.57 -0.68
N GLN A 32 -6.57 5.40 -1.83
CA GLN A 32 -6.57 4.10 -2.53
C GLN A 32 -5.71 3.08 -1.80
N ALA A 33 -4.57 3.51 -1.24
CA ALA A 33 -3.79 2.65 -0.36
C ALA A 33 -4.61 2.24 0.88
N ALA A 34 -5.30 3.19 1.51
CA ALA A 34 -6.18 2.93 2.66
C ALA A 34 -7.28 1.91 2.33
N LEU A 35 -7.93 2.04 1.16
CA LEU A 35 -8.91 1.08 0.66
C LEU A 35 -8.33 -0.34 0.61
N LYS A 36 -7.15 -0.50 0.00
CA LYS A 36 -6.45 -1.80 -0.10
C LYS A 36 -6.07 -2.37 1.27
N LEU A 37 -5.68 -1.51 2.21
CA LEU A 37 -5.39 -1.94 3.58
C LEU A 37 -6.64 -2.43 4.32
N ILE A 38 -7.78 -1.75 4.16
CA ILE A 38 -9.06 -2.22 4.72
C ILE A 38 -9.41 -3.60 4.14
N GLU A 39 -9.33 -3.77 2.82
CA GLU A 39 -9.56 -5.05 2.15
C GLU A 39 -8.62 -6.15 2.68
N GLN A 40 -7.33 -5.83 2.87
CA GLN A 40 -6.31 -6.76 3.36
C GLN A 40 -6.59 -7.22 4.81
N HIS A 41 -6.95 -6.31 5.72
CA HIS A 41 -7.19 -6.66 7.13
C HIS A 41 -8.59 -7.21 7.39
N GLN A 42 -9.58 -6.90 6.54
CA GLN A 42 -10.90 -7.54 6.62
C GLN A 42 -10.84 -9.04 6.33
N ALA A 43 -9.99 -9.47 5.39
CA ALA A 43 -9.81 -10.89 5.10
C ALA A 43 -9.25 -11.68 6.31
N ASP A 44 -8.60 -10.99 7.25
CA ASP A 44 -7.97 -11.55 8.44
C ASP A 44 -8.85 -11.40 9.71
N ALA A 45 -9.84 -10.49 9.69
CA ALA A 45 -10.65 -10.16 10.85
C ALA A 45 -12.02 -10.85 10.82
N GLU A 46 -12.38 -11.55 11.89
CA GLU A 46 -13.77 -12.04 12.12
C GLU A 46 -14.77 -10.92 12.47
N ASN A 47 -14.38 -9.65 12.31
CA ASN A 47 -15.18 -8.51 12.75
C ASN A 47 -16.06 -7.96 11.62
N SER A 48 -17.36 -7.77 11.89
CA SER A 48 -18.39 -7.35 10.93
C SER A 48 -18.34 -5.86 10.55
N LEU A 49 -17.14 -5.29 10.39
CA LEU A 49 -16.99 -3.90 9.98
C LEU A 49 -17.34 -3.75 8.48
N ALA A 50 -17.89 -2.59 8.11
CA ALA A 50 -18.37 -2.36 6.76
C ALA A 50 -17.22 -2.29 5.75
N MET A 51 -17.43 -2.86 4.55
CA MET A 51 -16.53 -2.64 3.43
C MET A 51 -16.83 -1.28 2.79
N PRO A 52 -15.81 -0.51 2.41
CA PRO A 52 -16.00 0.69 1.61
C PRO A 52 -16.59 0.33 0.24
N SER A 53 -17.50 1.16 -0.26
CA SER A 53 -17.97 1.07 -1.65
C SER A 53 -16.82 1.39 -2.61
N ALA A 54 -16.81 0.75 -3.78
CA ALA A 54 -15.76 0.97 -4.79
C ALA A 54 -15.70 2.43 -5.31
N ASP A 55 -16.79 3.15 -5.14
CA ASP A 55 -17.02 4.55 -5.50
C ASP A 55 -17.12 5.49 -4.28
N ALA A 56 -16.77 5.00 -3.07
CA ALA A 56 -16.74 5.82 -1.87
C ALA A 56 -15.83 7.04 -2.05
N ALA A 57 -16.25 8.17 -1.49
CA ALA A 57 -15.45 9.39 -1.56
C ALA A 57 -14.13 9.19 -0.80
N PRO A 58 -13.03 9.87 -1.20
CA PRO A 58 -11.74 9.76 -0.51
C PRO A 58 -11.83 9.99 1.01
N GLU A 59 -12.65 10.94 1.46
CA GLU A 59 -12.85 11.24 2.89
C GLU A 59 -13.53 10.09 3.63
N GLU A 60 -14.53 9.45 3.02
CA GLU A 60 -15.25 8.31 3.61
C GLU A 60 -14.32 7.10 3.77
N ILE A 61 -13.47 6.85 2.77
CA ILE A 61 -12.48 5.78 2.82
C ILE A 61 -11.49 6.01 3.97
N MET A 62 -11.02 7.25 4.16
CA MET A 62 -10.10 7.57 5.24
C MET A 62 -10.76 7.42 6.62
N GLN A 63 -12.00 7.89 6.79
CA GLN A 63 -12.76 7.71 8.04
C GLN A 63 -12.99 6.23 8.38
N LEU A 64 -13.26 5.43 7.35
CA LEU A 64 -13.41 3.99 7.53
C LEU A 64 -12.08 3.32 7.91
N ALA A 65 -10.97 3.71 7.29
CA ALA A 65 -9.63 3.22 7.65
C ALA A 65 -9.33 3.48 9.14
N GLU A 66 -9.63 4.68 9.64
CA GLU A 66 -9.49 5.01 11.06
C GLU A 66 -10.38 4.13 11.96
N SER A 67 -11.61 3.85 11.54
CA SER A 67 -12.54 2.96 12.27
C SER A 67 -12.04 1.51 12.32
N HIS A 68 -11.23 1.11 11.34
CA HIS A 68 -10.50 -0.16 11.30
C HIS A 68 -9.15 -0.11 12.07
N GLY A 69 -8.84 1.00 12.75
CA GLY A 69 -7.60 1.18 13.49
C GLY A 69 -6.37 1.42 12.60
N ILE A 70 -6.57 1.78 11.33
CA ILE A 70 -5.52 2.07 10.36
C ILE A 70 -5.25 3.59 10.35
N HIS A 71 -4.02 3.98 10.65
CA HIS A 71 -3.60 5.39 10.76
C HIS A 71 -2.21 5.63 10.16
N ASP A 72 -1.81 6.91 10.04
CA ASP A 72 -0.48 7.37 9.58
C ASP A 72 0.00 6.68 8.28
N ILE A 73 -0.90 6.62 7.28
CA ILE A 73 -0.63 5.95 6.01
C ILE A 73 0.32 6.80 5.16
N ARG A 74 1.43 6.20 4.75
CA ARG A 74 2.44 6.81 3.89
C ARG A 74 2.74 5.91 2.71
N VAL A 75 2.68 6.48 1.51
CA VAL A 75 2.86 5.76 0.26
C VAL A 75 4.17 6.21 -0.40
N THR A 76 5.03 5.24 -0.70
CA THR A 76 6.31 5.48 -1.38
C THR A 76 6.36 4.64 -2.65
N GLY A 77 6.45 5.29 -3.82
CA GLY A 77 6.65 4.59 -5.08
C GLY A 77 8.02 3.90 -5.12
N ILE A 78 8.03 2.60 -5.41
CA ILE A 78 9.26 1.85 -5.62
C ILE A 78 9.62 1.98 -7.10
N PRO A 79 10.71 2.68 -7.44
CA PRO A 79 11.17 2.69 -8.82
C PRO A 79 11.50 1.26 -9.21
N LYS A 80 10.93 0.77 -10.31
CA LYS A 80 11.39 -0.48 -10.91
C LYS A 80 12.86 -0.31 -11.19
N HIS A 81 13.70 -1.00 -10.41
CA HIS A 81 15.10 -1.15 -10.76
C HIS A 81 15.10 -1.67 -12.20
N LYS A 82 15.53 -0.84 -13.16
CA LYS A 82 15.98 -1.41 -14.42
C LYS A 82 17.10 -2.33 -14.00
N SER A 83 16.91 -3.64 -14.17
CA SER A 83 17.98 -4.62 -14.13
C SER A 83 18.94 -4.28 -15.28
N GLY A 84 19.68 -3.19 -15.11
CA GLY A 84 20.69 -2.69 -16.00
C GLY A 84 22.00 -3.19 -15.42
N THR A 85 22.49 -4.28 -16.03
CA THR A 85 23.90 -4.60 -16.19
C THR A 85 24.74 -4.48 -14.91
N THR A 86 25.07 -5.59 -14.27
CA THR A 86 26.30 -5.70 -13.48
C THR A 86 27.49 -5.37 -14.41
N PRO A 87 28.17 -4.21 -14.30
CA PRO A 87 29.35 -3.94 -15.09
C PRO A 87 30.55 -4.46 -14.31
N GLY A 88 31.20 -5.49 -14.85
CA GLY A 88 32.58 -5.82 -14.52
C GLY A 88 32.76 -6.70 -13.30
N HIS A 89 33.13 -7.96 -13.56
CA HIS A 89 33.94 -8.74 -12.65
C HIS A 89 35.18 -7.93 -12.24
N TYR A 90 35.31 -7.57 -10.97
CA TYR A 90 36.60 -7.19 -10.44
C TYR A 90 37.41 -8.49 -10.26
N GLN A 91 38.26 -8.82 -11.23
CA GLN A 91 39.42 -9.67 -10.95
C GLN A 91 40.32 -8.89 -9.99
N GLN A 92 40.37 -9.33 -8.73
CA GLN A 92 41.42 -8.91 -7.82
C GLN A 92 42.72 -9.64 -8.17
N PRO A 93 43.89 -8.95 -8.08
CA PRO A 93 45.19 -9.47 -8.47
C PRO A 93 45.69 -10.62 -7.60
#